data_AF-A0A414ZEW6-F1
#
_entry.id   AF-A0A414ZEW6-F1
#
_cell.length_a   1.000
_cell.length_b   1.000
_cell.length_c   1.000
_cell.angle_alpha   90.00
_cell.angle_beta   90.00
_cell.angle_gamma   90.00
#
_symmetry.space_group_name_H-M   'P 1'
#
loop_
_entity.id
_entity.type
_entity.pdbx_description
1 polymer ?
#
loop_
_entity_poly.entity_id
_entity_poly.type
_entity_poly.pdbx_seq_one_letter_code
_entity_poly.pdbx_strand_id
1 'polypeptide(L)'
;MEILLLNTPEGLKPCYDRDYDEKKKLVLGKMYKAKITEPRNVGFNNKYFKMIDLAWEYQNEKVCEHFKNDVKRFRKTVEVAAGHCDTVFNLRTKEWVDVPKSISFEEMDEFQFRELYDKVKNVLFTVFLRDIKVEEFERFLNF
;
A
#
# COMPACT_ATOMS: atom_id res chain seq x y z
N MET A 1 1.66 6.69 -12.87
CA MET A 1 2.81 6.11 -12.16
C MET A 1 3.43 7.25 -11.40
N GLU A 2 3.44 7.14 -10.07
CA GLU A 2 4.10 8.11 -9.19
C GLU A 2 5.35 7.42 -8.66
N ILE A 3 6.47 8.12 -8.71
CA ILE A 3 7.78 7.61 -8.29
C ILE A 3 8.33 8.67 -7.33
N LEU A 4 8.64 8.26 -6.11
CA LEU A 4 9.31 9.12 -5.14
C LEU A 4 10.78 9.20 -5.52
N LEU A 5 11.25 10.42 -5.74
CA LEU A 5 12.59 10.70 -6.23
C LEU A 5 13.30 11.62 -5.24
N LEU A 6 14.47 11.20 -4.78
CA LEU A 6 15.41 12.03 -4.07
C LEU A 6 16.17 12.91 -5.06
N ASN A 7 16.12 14.22 -4.84
CA ASN A 7 16.90 15.16 -5.63
C ASN A 7 18.36 15.15 -5.16
N THR A 8 19.26 14.64 -6.00
CA THR A 8 20.71 14.60 -5.74
C THR A 8 21.45 15.43 -6.79
N PRO A 9 22.71 15.83 -6.55
CA PRO A 9 23.50 16.60 -7.52
C PRO A 9 23.68 15.89 -8.88
N GLU A 10 23.60 14.56 -8.90
CA GLU A 10 23.68 13.72 -10.10
C GLU A 10 22.31 13.51 -10.78
N GLY A 11 21.23 14.05 -10.21
CA GLY A 11 19.87 13.98 -10.71
C GLY A 11 18.88 13.30 -9.74
N LEU A 12 17.73 12.91 -10.29
CA LEU A 12 16.62 12.30 -9.54
C LEU A 12 16.85 10.78 -9.35
N LYS A 13 17.05 10.36 -8.10
CA LYS A 13 17.25 8.94 -7.71
C LYS A 13 16.00 8.39 -7.02
N PRO A 14 15.52 7.17 -7.35
CA PRO A 14 14.42 6.53 -6.61
C PRO A 14 14.71 6.44 -5.11
N CYS A 15 13.71 6.70 -4.28
CA CYS A 15 13.86 6.72 -2.83
C CYS A 15 13.74 5.31 -2.21
N TYR A 16 12.85 4.47 -2.75
CA TYR A 16 12.57 3.13 -2.22
C TYR A 16 12.62 2.05 -3.32
N ASP A 17 12.65 0.77 -2.92
CA ASP A 17 12.74 -0.37 -3.85
C ASP A 17 11.60 -0.41 -4.86
N ARG A 18 10.39 -0.05 -4.43
CA ARG A 18 9.23 0.07 -5.33
C ARG A 18 9.40 1.17 -6.38
N ASP A 19 9.96 2.31 -5.99
CA ASP A 19 10.24 3.42 -6.92
C ASP A 19 11.31 3.01 -7.93
N TYR A 20 12.27 2.18 -7.50
CA TYR A 20 13.31 1.62 -8.36
C TYR A 20 12.73 0.67 -9.41
N ASP A 21 11.79 -0.21 -9.02
CA ASP A 21 11.11 -1.10 -9.95
C ASP A 21 10.18 -0.36 -10.93
N GLU A 22 9.52 0.71 -10.50
CA GLU A 22 8.76 1.57 -11.39
C GLU A 22 9.69 2.36 -12.35
N LYS A 23 10.86 2.84 -11.88
CA LYS A 23 11.87 3.48 -12.74
C LYS A 23 12.41 2.53 -13.80
N LYS A 24 12.65 1.26 -13.48
CA LYS A 24 13.11 0.24 -14.46
C LYS A 24 12.16 0.04 -15.64
N LYS A 25 10.86 0.34 -15.47
CA LYS A 25 9.88 0.24 -16.55
C LYS A 25 9.98 1.40 -17.56
N LEU A 26 10.71 2.48 -17.22
CA LEU A 26 10.94 3.60 -18.12
C LEU A 26 12.04 3.25 -19.13
N VAL A 27 11.76 3.51 -20.42
CA VAL A 27 12.69 3.22 -21.51
C VAL A 27 13.70 4.35 -21.62
N LEU A 28 14.99 4.00 -21.63
CA LEU A 28 16.08 4.95 -21.83
C LEU A 28 15.94 5.64 -23.20
N GLY A 29 16.12 6.96 -23.23
CA GLY A 29 16.04 7.78 -24.45
C GLY A 29 14.66 8.35 -24.80
N LYS A 30 13.62 8.08 -23.99
CA LYS A 30 12.31 8.74 -24.14
C LYS A 30 12.18 9.97 -23.23
N MET A 31 11.49 11.00 -23.71
CA MET A 31 11.14 12.17 -22.91
C MET A 31 9.86 11.87 -22.11
N TYR A 32 9.90 12.12 -20.80
CA TYR A 32 8.75 11.95 -19.90
C TYR A 32 8.41 13.29 -19.26
N LYS A 33 7.11 13.61 -19.18
CA LYS A 33 6.61 14.76 -18.42
C LYS A 33 6.44 14.33 -16.96
N ALA A 34 7.23 14.90 -16.07
CA ALA A 34 7.10 14.68 -14.63
C ALA A 34 6.34 15.83 -13.96
N LYS A 35 5.46 15.50 -13.02
CA LYS A 35 4.90 16.45 -12.06
C LYS A 35 5.69 16.30 -10.77
N ILE A 36 6.44 17.33 -10.38
CA ILE A 36 7.20 17.33 -9.13
C ILE A 36 6.28 17.86 -8.03
N THR A 37 6.12 17.10 -6.97
CA THR A 37 5.33 17.48 -5.79
C THR A 37 6.11 17.01 -4.58
N GLU A 38 6.33 17.90 -3.61
CA GLU A 38 6.98 17.55 -2.35
C GLU A 38 5.96 16.84 -1.46
N PRO A 39 6.11 15.53 -1.23
CA PRO A 39 5.15 14.80 -0.42
C PRO A 39 5.45 15.12 1.04
N ARG A 40 4.48 15.68 1.74
CA ARG A 40 4.63 16.13 3.14
C ARG A 40 4.83 14.97 4.12
N ASN A 41 4.21 13.82 3.83
CA ASN A 41 4.13 12.66 4.73
C ASN A 41 4.58 11.35 4.05
N VAL A 42 5.76 11.36 3.41
CA VAL A 42 6.31 10.15 2.76
C VAL A 42 6.44 8.96 3.73
N GLY A 43 6.75 9.24 4.99
CA GLY A 43 6.92 8.22 6.02
C GLY A 43 5.67 7.36 6.26
N PHE A 44 4.48 7.96 6.20
CA PHE A 44 3.21 7.26 6.39
C PHE A 44 2.91 6.31 5.23
N ASN A 45 3.10 6.79 4.00
CA ASN A 45 2.96 5.97 2.80
C ASN A 45 3.91 4.75 2.88
N ASN A 46 5.19 4.98 3.16
CA ASN A 46 6.18 3.92 3.28
C ASN A 46 5.84 2.93 4.40
N LYS A 47 5.49 3.42 5.59
CA LYS A 47 5.13 2.58 6.74
C LYS A 47 3.91 1.70 6.44
N TYR A 48 2.90 2.27 5.79
CA TYR A 48 1.70 1.53 5.39
C TYR A 48 2.00 0.42 4.37
N PHE A 49 2.72 0.74 3.30
CA PHE A 49 3.02 -0.27 2.28
C PHE A 49 3.95 -1.36 2.81
N LYS A 50 4.96 -1.02 3.62
CA LYS A 50 5.81 -2.04 4.28
C LYS A 50 5.00 -3.02 5.11
N MET A 51 3.99 -2.55 5.85
CA MET A 51 3.09 -3.43 6.62
C MET A 51 2.33 -4.39 5.71
N ILE A 52 1.81 -3.91 4.59
CA ILE A 52 1.07 -4.73 3.64
C ILE A 52 1.99 -5.76 2.96
N ASP A 53 3.17 -5.33 2.51
CA ASP A 53 4.14 -6.19 1.84
C ASP A 53 4.64 -7.28 2.78
N LEU A 54 4.99 -6.92 4.03
CA LEU A 54 5.36 -7.89 5.06
C LEU A 54 4.22 -8.86 5.36
N ALA A 55 2.99 -8.38 5.53
CA ALA A 55 1.85 -9.25 5.78
C ALA A 55 1.58 -10.22 4.61
N TRP A 56 1.86 -9.77 3.39
CA TRP A 56 1.79 -10.60 2.19
C TRP A 56 2.85 -11.70 2.18
N GLU A 57 4.09 -11.40 2.57
CA GLU A 57 5.18 -12.39 2.67
C GLU A 57 4.87 -13.52 3.66
N TYR A 58 4.10 -13.24 4.72
CA TYR A 58 3.63 -14.25 5.67
C TYR A 58 2.48 -15.12 5.14
N GLN A 59 1.89 -14.80 3.98
CA GLN A 59 0.77 -15.59 3.43
C GLN A 59 1.25 -16.88 2.77
N ASN A 60 0.44 -17.93 2.90
CA ASN A 60 0.69 -19.20 2.22
C ASN A 60 0.35 -19.12 0.72
N GLU A 61 0.85 -20.09 -0.05
CA GLU A 61 0.66 -20.14 -1.50
C GLU A 61 -0.81 -20.16 -1.92
N LYS A 62 -1.70 -20.80 -1.14
CA LYS A 62 -3.15 -20.83 -1.43
C LYS A 62 -3.78 -19.44 -1.35
N VAL A 63 -3.41 -18.65 -0.36
CA VAL A 63 -3.87 -17.27 -0.22
C VAL A 63 -3.28 -16.43 -1.35
N CYS A 64 -1.99 -16.62 -1.66
CA CYS A 64 -1.34 -15.91 -2.75
C CYS A 64 -2.03 -16.17 -4.10
N GLU A 65 -2.33 -17.44 -4.41
CA GLU A 65 -3.09 -17.85 -5.59
C GLU A 65 -4.52 -17.29 -5.61
N HIS A 66 -5.20 -17.27 -4.46
CA HIS A 66 -6.54 -16.68 -4.35
C HIS A 66 -6.56 -15.22 -4.79
N PHE A 67 -5.53 -14.47 -4.42
CA PHE A 67 -5.33 -13.08 -4.86
C PHE A 67 -4.57 -12.95 -6.19
N LYS A 68 -4.44 -14.04 -6.97
CA LYS A 68 -3.76 -14.09 -8.28
C LYS A 68 -2.32 -13.58 -8.23
N ASN A 69 -1.62 -13.83 -7.12
CA ASN A 69 -0.26 -13.37 -6.86
C ASN A 69 -0.08 -11.84 -7.01
N ASP A 70 -1.14 -11.08 -6.71
CA ASP A 70 -1.16 -9.62 -6.83
C ASP A 70 -1.43 -8.97 -5.47
N VAL A 71 -0.35 -8.47 -4.84
CA VAL A 71 -0.38 -7.77 -3.55
C VAL A 71 -1.37 -6.59 -3.57
N LYS A 72 -1.59 -5.96 -4.73
CA LYS A 72 -2.55 -4.84 -4.83
C LYS A 72 -3.98 -5.30 -4.57
N ARG A 73 -4.33 -6.54 -4.96
CA ARG A 73 -5.66 -7.11 -4.71
C ARG A 73 -5.83 -7.46 -3.24
N PHE A 74 -4.81 -8.07 -2.65
CA PHE A 74 -4.76 -8.33 -1.22
C PHE A 74 -4.97 -7.04 -0.43
N ARG A 75 -4.15 -6.03 -0.67
CA ARG A 75 -4.26 -4.70 -0.04
C ARG A 75 -5.67 -4.12 -0.14
N LYS A 76 -6.26 -4.12 -1.34
CA LYS A 76 -7.62 -3.61 -1.60
C LYS A 76 -8.68 -4.34 -0.77
N THR A 77 -8.55 -5.65 -0.60
CA THR A 77 -9.45 -6.45 0.24
C THR A 77 -9.28 -6.10 1.71
N VAL A 78 -8.05 -5.90 2.19
CA VAL A 78 -7.79 -5.46 3.56
C VAL A 78 -8.33 -4.05 3.82
N GLU A 79 -8.17 -3.13 2.87
CA GLU A 79 -8.71 -1.75 2.93
C GLU A 79 -10.24 -1.76 3.08
N VAL A 80 -10.95 -2.59 2.30
CA VAL A 80 -12.40 -2.76 2.42
C VAL A 80 -12.79 -3.35 3.78
N ALA A 81 -12.11 -4.41 4.22
CA ALA A 81 -12.38 -5.04 5.51
C ALA A 81 -12.08 -4.11 6.71
N ALA A 82 -11.18 -3.14 6.54
CA ALA A 82 -10.88 -2.10 7.53
C ALA A 82 -11.92 -0.96 7.54
N GLY A 83 -12.94 -1.02 6.67
CA GLY A 83 -13.96 0.01 6.51
C GLY A 83 -13.51 1.23 5.70
N HIS A 84 -12.36 1.16 5.03
CA HIS A 84 -11.88 2.21 4.13
C HIS A 84 -12.42 2.00 2.71
N CYS A 85 -13.75 1.99 2.57
CA CYS A 85 -14.43 1.72 1.32
C CYS A 85 -15.57 2.70 1.06
N ASP A 86 -15.88 2.85 -0.22
CA ASP A 86 -17.11 3.46 -0.70
C ASP A 86 -18.06 2.36 -1.19
N THR A 87 -19.34 2.47 -0.87
CA THR A 87 -20.39 1.59 -1.38
C THR A 87 -20.83 2.03 -2.77
N VAL A 88 -20.72 1.16 -3.76
CA VAL A 88 -21.21 1.41 -5.12
C VAL A 88 -22.25 0.38 -5.52
N PHE A 89 -23.24 0.80 -6.30
CA PHE A 89 -24.25 -0.12 -6.81
C PHE A 89 -23.75 -0.84 -8.06
N ASN A 90 -23.60 -2.16 -7.98
CA ASN A 90 -23.17 -2.98 -9.09
C ASN A 90 -24.36 -3.27 -10.01
N LEU A 91 -24.37 -2.64 -11.19
CA LEU A 91 -25.44 -2.81 -12.19
C LEU A 91 -25.58 -4.25 -12.72
N ARG A 92 -24.53 -5.06 -12.66
CA ARG A 92 -24.55 -6.45 -13.14
C ARG A 92 -25.18 -7.39 -12.11
N THR A 93 -24.73 -7.32 -10.86
CA THR A 93 -25.24 -8.19 -9.78
C THR A 93 -26.50 -7.64 -9.13
N LYS A 94 -26.82 -6.36 -9.37
CA LYS A 94 -27.91 -5.60 -8.74
C LYS A 94 -27.79 -5.53 -7.21
N GLU A 95 -26.55 -5.47 -6.72
CA GLU A 95 -26.21 -5.44 -5.31
C GLU A 95 -25.28 -4.26 -4.99
N TRP A 96 -25.31 -3.80 -3.75
CA TRP A 96 -24.32 -2.86 -3.24
C TRP A 96 -23.03 -3.60 -2.91
N VAL A 97 -21.92 -3.11 -3.44
CA VAL A 97 -20.59 -3.68 -3.22
C VAL A 97 -19.64 -2.62 -2.68
N ASP A 98 -18.80 -3.03 -1.74
CA ASP A 98 -17.78 -2.17 -1.17
C ASP A 98 -16.54 -2.15 -2.07
N VAL A 99 -16.10 -0.95 -2.43
CA VAL A 99 -14.90 -0.72 -3.24
C VAL A 99 -13.91 0.09 -2.40
N PRO A 100 -12.63 -0.29 -2.35
CA PRO A 100 -11.64 0.43 -1.55
C PRO A 100 -11.51 1.87 -2.03
N LYS A 101 -11.49 2.78 -1.06
CA LYS A 101 -11.30 4.20 -1.30
C LYS A 101 -9.81 4.50 -1.49
N SER A 102 -9.48 5.48 -2.34
CA SER A 102 -8.11 5.95 -2.50
C SER A 102 -7.63 6.65 -1.23
N ILE A 103 -6.49 6.21 -0.68
CA ILE A 103 -5.88 6.83 0.50
C ILE A 103 -4.99 8.01 0.05
N SER A 104 -5.33 9.22 0.48
CA SER A 104 -4.55 10.43 0.24
C SER A 104 -3.61 10.69 1.42
N PHE A 105 -2.42 10.07 1.40
CA PHE A 105 -1.45 10.21 2.50
C PHE A 105 -0.89 11.64 2.66
N GLU A 106 -0.94 12.45 1.60
CA GLU A 106 -0.46 13.84 1.62
C GLU A 106 -1.41 14.80 2.33
N GLU A 107 -2.70 14.47 2.36
CA GLU A 107 -3.75 15.31 2.93
C GLU A 107 -4.14 14.87 4.35
N MET A 108 -3.67 13.69 4.80
CA MET A 108 -4.02 13.16 6.11
C MET A 108 -3.04 13.60 7.20
N ASP A 109 -3.58 13.85 8.39
CA ASP A 109 -2.78 14.10 9.61
C ASP A 109 -2.31 12.78 10.27
N GLU A 110 -1.45 12.89 11.29
CA GLU A 110 -0.91 11.74 12.00
C GLU A 110 -1.99 10.91 12.70
N PHE A 111 -3.05 11.55 13.21
CA PHE A 111 -4.12 10.87 13.93
C PHE A 111 -4.96 10.02 12.97
N GLN A 112 -5.39 10.60 11.85
CA GLN A 112 -6.09 9.90 10.78
C GLN A 112 -5.26 8.74 10.22
N PHE A 113 -3.95 8.96 10.07
CA PHE A 113 -3.05 7.91 9.61
C PHE A 113 -2.99 6.76 10.61
N ARG A 114 -2.81 7.07 11.90
CA ARG A 114 -2.76 6.09 12.97
C ARG A 114 -4.05 5.28 13.04
N GLU A 115 -5.20 5.93 12.95
CA GLU A 115 -6.50 5.25 12.95
C GLU A 115 -6.65 4.27 11.76
N LEU A 116 -6.30 4.72 10.54
CA LEU A 116 -6.31 3.85 9.36
C LEU A 116 -5.34 2.67 9.52
N TYR A 117 -4.11 2.96 9.95
CA TYR A 117 -3.06 1.98 10.15
C TYR A 117 -3.49 0.91 11.16
N ASP A 118 -4.07 1.30 12.30
CA ASP A 118 -4.53 0.39 13.34
C ASP A 118 -5.71 -0.46 12.87
N LYS A 119 -6.68 0.11 12.13
CA LYS A 119 -7.79 -0.65 11.56
C LYS A 119 -7.31 -1.72 10.57
N VAL A 120 -6.41 -1.34 9.66
CA VAL A 120 -5.82 -2.28 8.69
C VAL A 120 -5.01 -3.36 9.40
N LYS A 121 -4.18 -2.98 10.37
CA LYS A 121 -3.42 -3.91 11.20
C LYS A 121 -4.35 -4.91 11.91
N ASN A 122 -5.43 -4.45 12.52
CA ASN A 122 -6.40 -5.33 13.19
C ASN A 122 -7.00 -6.36 12.25
N VAL A 123 -7.36 -5.96 11.02
CA VAL A 123 -7.85 -6.91 10.00
C VAL A 123 -6.79 -7.94 9.64
N LEU A 124 -5.53 -7.50 9.43
CA LEU A 124 -4.43 -8.41 9.12
C LEU A 124 -4.26 -9.49 10.19
N PHE A 125 -4.21 -9.12 11.48
CA PHE A 125 -4.07 -10.09 12.57
C PHE A 125 -5.31 -10.96 12.82
N THR A 126 -6.50 -10.42 12.58
CA THR A 126 -7.75 -11.16 12.81
C THR A 126 -8.04 -12.18 11.70
N VAL A 127 -7.66 -11.87 10.45
CA VAL A 127 -8.03 -12.66 9.28
C VAL A 127 -6.85 -13.45 8.72
N PHE A 128 -5.68 -12.82 8.58
CA PHE A 128 -4.56 -13.35 7.78
C PHE A 128 -3.34 -13.78 8.59
N LEU A 129 -3.10 -13.20 9.76
CA LEU A 129 -1.92 -13.42 10.60
C LEU A 129 -2.28 -14.00 11.98
N ARG A 130 -3.28 -14.89 12.04
CA ARG A 130 -3.85 -15.41 13.30
C ARG A 130 -2.82 -16.09 14.20
N ASP A 131 -1.82 -16.72 13.60
CA ASP A 131 -0.79 -17.50 14.31
C ASP A 131 0.48 -16.69 14.59
N ILE A 132 0.53 -15.41 14.19
CA ILE A 132 1.72 -14.56 14.31
C ILE A 132 1.53 -13.57 15.46
N LYS A 133 2.53 -13.49 16.32
CA LYS A 133 2.52 -12.51 17.43
C LYS A 133 2.75 -11.11 16.87
N VAL A 134 1.92 -10.17 17.31
CA VAL A 134 1.99 -8.75 16.92
C VAL A 134 3.39 -8.17 17.16
N GLU A 135 4.02 -8.52 18.27
CA GLU A 135 5.35 -8.05 18.66
C GLU A 135 6.46 -8.48 17.69
N GLU A 136 6.36 -9.70 17.15
CA GLU A 136 7.33 -10.23 16.18
C GLU A 136 7.20 -9.49 14.85
N PHE A 137 5.97 -9.29 14.39
CA PHE A 137 5.68 -8.54 13.18
C PHE A 137 6.13 -7.07 13.27
N GLU A 138 5.94 -6.43 14.42
CA GLU A 138 6.39 -5.04 14.63
C GLU A 138 7.91 -4.88 14.65
N ARG A 139 8.65 -5.91 15.07
CA ARG A 139 10.13 -5.89 14.99
C ARG A 139 10.63 -5.85 13.55
N PHE A 140 9.92 -6.49 12.63
CA PHE A 140 10.28 -6.44 11.20
C PHE A 140 9.83 -5.14 10.51
N LEU A 141 8.97 -4.34 11.15
CA LEU A 141 8.52 -3.05 10.64
C LEU A 141 9.44 -1.88 11.01
N ASN A 142 10.12 -1.96 12.15
CA ASN A 142 11.04 -0.93 12.62
C ASN A 142 12.48 -1.32 12.26
N PHE A 143 13.12 -0.54 11.38
CA PHE A 143 14.56 -0.58 11.15
C PHE A 143 15.26 0.40 12.09
#